data_AF-A0A4V1Q1K0-F1
#
_entry.id   AF-A0A4V1Q1K0-F1
#
_cell.length_a   1.000
_cell.length_b   1.000
_cell.length_c   1.000
_cell.angle_alpha   90.00
_cell.angle_beta   90.00
_cell.angle_gamma   90.00
#
_symmetry.space_group_name_H-M   'P 1'
#
loop_
_entity.id
_entity.type
_entity.pdbx_description
1 polymer ?
#
loop_
_entity_poly.entity_id
_entity_poly.type
_entity_poly.pdbx_seq_one_letter_code
_entity_poly.pdbx_strand_id
1 'polypeptide(L)'
;ALARHIDAQGCTAFITRRQFNGIAYDLNQFGDGKQYSVIDPDINPRTTGISRDAVYFTLKEAGRKVSNEEDDFWTCTYRGCGAKFNVKDRLKAHLKSPTHEARMYRCPGCDKHFPDLGSACSHIEQDLPGCNLNNVKDVIREAHELIIAVTKKKDPRAREHPRAFAKLKLLNLRPR
;
A
#
# COMPACT_ATOMS: atom_id res chain seq x y z
N ALA A 1 -1.00 -8.95 -13.26
CA ALA A 1 0.42 -9.21 -13.64
C ALA A 1 1.43 -8.33 -12.89
N LEU A 2 1.23 -7.00 -12.78
CA LEU A 2 2.19 -6.09 -12.13
C LEU A 2 2.31 -6.25 -10.60
N ALA A 3 1.22 -6.55 -9.88
CA ALA A 3 1.26 -6.83 -8.44
C ALA A 3 2.12 -8.07 -8.11
N ARG A 4 1.94 -9.16 -8.88
CA ARG A 4 2.80 -10.37 -8.83
C ARG A 4 4.25 -10.08 -9.22
N HIS A 5 4.48 -9.13 -10.14
CA HIS A 5 5.83 -8.71 -10.54
C HIS A 5 6.55 -7.91 -9.43
N ILE A 6 5.84 -7.03 -8.73
CA ILE A 6 6.38 -6.29 -7.56
C ILE A 6 6.68 -7.25 -6.40
N ASP A 7 5.86 -8.29 -6.21
CA ASP A 7 6.08 -9.33 -5.18
C ASP A 7 7.23 -10.28 -5.47
N ALA A 8 7.54 -10.53 -6.75
CA ALA A 8 8.56 -11.49 -7.17
C ALA A 8 10.01 -11.02 -6.92
N GLN A 9 10.23 -9.83 -6.32
CA GLN A 9 11.54 -9.19 -6.13
C GLN A 9 12.39 -9.00 -7.42
N GLY A 10 11.83 -9.34 -8.59
CA GLY A 10 12.50 -9.33 -9.90
C GLY A 10 12.26 -8.07 -10.73
N CYS A 11 11.67 -7.01 -10.16
CA CYS A 11 11.55 -5.75 -10.88
C CYS A 11 12.93 -5.08 -10.92
N THR A 12 13.51 -4.97 -12.13
CA THR A 12 14.80 -4.33 -12.43
C THR A 12 14.92 -2.88 -11.97
N ALA A 13 13.82 -2.31 -11.47
CA ALA A 13 13.70 -0.91 -11.10
C ALA A 13 13.38 -0.69 -9.60
N PHE A 14 13.59 -1.69 -8.72
CA PHE A 14 13.68 -1.58 -7.25
C PHE A 14 12.57 -0.81 -6.50
N ILE A 15 11.31 -0.78 -6.99
CA ILE A 15 10.20 -0.14 -6.24
C ILE A 15 9.52 -1.16 -5.33
N THR A 16 9.39 -0.80 -4.05
CA THR A 16 8.59 -1.53 -3.06
C THR A 16 7.10 -1.25 -3.24
N ARG A 17 6.23 -2.16 -2.80
CA ARG A 17 4.77 -1.93 -2.86
C ARG A 17 4.32 -0.68 -2.10
N ARG A 18 4.90 -0.38 -0.93
CA ARG A 18 4.62 0.85 -0.18
C ARG A 18 4.98 2.12 -0.99
N GLN A 19 6.07 2.09 -1.75
CA GLN A 19 6.44 3.18 -2.67
C GLN A 19 5.45 3.28 -3.84
N PHE A 20 5.06 2.16 -4.45
CA PHE A 20 4.06 2.14 -5.52
C PHE A 20 2.73 2.74 -5.03
N ASN A 21 2.20 2.22 -3.92
CA ASN A 21 0.96 2.70 -3.31
C ASN A 21 1.07 4.19 -2.93
N GLY A 22 2.22 4.63 -2.42
CA GLY A 22 2.48 6.04 -2.12
C GLY A 22 2.41 6.94 -3.36
N ILE A 23 3.02 6.54 -4.48
CA ILE A 23 2.96 7.31 -5.74
C ILE A 23 1.53 7.32 -6.29
N ALA A 24 0.82 6.19 -6.22
CA ALA A 24 -0.57 6.09 -6.64
C ALA A 24 -1.49 7.02 -5.82
N TYR A 25 -1.31 7.05 -4.50
CA TYR A 25 -2.00 7.98 -3.60
C TYR A 25 -1.70 9.45 -3.96
N ASP A 26 -0.43 9.80 -4.15
CA ASP A 26 -0.03 11.16 -4.50
C ASP A 26 -0.57 11.60 -5.88
N LEU A 27 -0.63 10.67 -6.84
CA LEU A 27 -1.24 10.90 -8.15
C LEU A 27 -2.73 11.17 -8.05
N ASN A 28 -3.43 10.45 -7.19
CA ASN A 28 -4.86 10.60 -6.98
C ASN A 28 -5.22 11.92 -6.28
N GLN A 29 -4.37 12.38 -5.36
CA GLN A 29 -4.59 13.60 -4.58
C GLN A 29 -4.08 14.87 -5.27
N PHE A 30 -2.91 14.80 -5.92
CA PHE A 30 -2.16 15.95 -6.39
C PHE A 30 -1.71 15.86 -7.86
N GLY A 31 -2.25 14.88 -8.61
CA GLY A 31 -1.96 14.73 -10.04
C GLY A 31 -2.61 15.81 -10.91
N ASP A 32 -2.70 15.53 -12.21
CA ASP A 32 -3.22 16.46 -13.22
C ASP A 32 -4.76 16.60 -13.20
N GLY A 33 -5.38 16.51 -12.01
CA GLY A 33 -6.82 16.60 -11.82
C GLY A 33 -7.60 15.30 -12.03
N LYS A 34 -6.92 14.17 -12.24
CA LYS A 34 -7.57 12.85 -12.39
C LYS A 34 -7.69 12.12 -11.05
N GLN A 35 -8.94 11.86 -10.64
CA GLN A 35 -9.25 10.99 -9.51
C GLN A 35 -9.58 9.58 -10.01
N TYR A 36 -9.03 8.57 -9.35
CA TYR A 36 -9.24 7.16 -9.62
C TYR A 36 -10.24 6.60 -8.61
N SER A 37 -11.37 6.09 -9.10
CA SER A 37 -12.47 5.60 -8.24
C SER A 37 -12.06 4.43 -7.34
N VAL A 38 -11.05 3.68 -7.77
CA VAL A 38 -10.47 2.52 -7.06
C VAL A 38 -9.57 2.90 -5.89
N ILE A 39 -9.23 4.19 -5.70
CA ILE A 39 -8.41 4.64 -4.56
C ILE A 39 -9.30 5.35 -3.55
N ASP A 40 -9.20 4.91 -2.30
CA ASP A 40 -9.74 5.62 -1.16
C ASP A 40 -8.83 6.81 -0.79
N PRO A 41 -9.31 8.06 -0.93
CA PRO A 41 -8.50 9.25 -0.66
C PRO A 41 -8.14 9.40 0.82
N ASP A 42 -8.87 8.77 1.74
CA ASP A 42 -8.69 8.94 3.18
C ASP A 42 -7.66 7.96 3.77
N ILE A 43 -7.24 6.96 2.99
CA ILE A 43 -6.31 5.92 3.42
C ILE A 43 -4.92 6.19 2.83
N ASN A 44 -4.08 6.90 3.59
CA ASN A 44 -2.70 7.15 3.18
C ASN A 44 -1.78 5.95 3.47
N PRO A 45 -1.22 5.28 2.44
CA PRO A 45 -0.39 4.07 2.62
C PRO A 45 0.98 4.33 3.26
N ARG A 46 1.39 5.60 3.40
CA ARG A 46 2.65 5.98 4.05
C ARG A 46 2.52 6.06 5.57
N THR A 47 1.31 6.25 6.09
CA THR A 47 1.02 6.35 7.54
C THR A 47 0.19 5.17 8.04
N THR A 48 -0.52 4.48 7.16
CA THR A 48 -1.31 3.28 7.49
C THR A 48 -0.54 1.99 7.20
N GLY A 49 -0.89 0.91 7.92
CA GLY A 49 -0.23 -0.39 7.83
C GLY A 49 1.11 -0.50 8.57
N ILE A 50 1.75 -1.67 8.47
CA ILE A 50 3.04 -1.94 9.12
C ILE A 50 4.17 -1.24 8.37
N SER A 51 4.99 -0.46 9.08
CA SER A 51 6.21 0.11 8.51
C SER A 51 7.31 -0.96 8.40
N ARG A 52 8.28 -0.75 7.51
CA ARG A 52 9.47 -1.63 7.41
C ARG A 52 10.23 -1.69 8.74
N ASP A 53 10.25 -0.59 9.48
CA ASP A 53 10.87 -0.51 10.81
C ASP A 53 10.07 -1.35 11.82
N ALA A 54 8.74 -1.29 11.78
CA ALA A 54 7.90 -2.14 12.62
C ALA A 54 8.08 -3.63 12.30
N VAL A 55 8.28 -4.02 11.03
CA VAL A 55 8.66 -5.39 10.65
C VAL A 55 10.03 -5.77 11.24
N TYR A 56 11.00 -4.86 11.18
CA TYR A 56 12.32 -5.10 11.78
C TYR A 56 12.24 -5.25 13.30
N PHE A 57 11.53 -4.35 13.99
CA PHE A 57 11.33 -4.41 15.44
C PHE A 57 10.58 -5.66 15.87
N THR A 58 9.47 -6.01 15.21
CA THR A 58 8.73 -7.25 15.50
C THR A 58 9.59 -8.51 15.32
N LEU A 59 10.43 -8.57 14.29
CA LEU A 59 11.37 -9.69 14.09
C LEU A 59 12.53 -9.73 15.10
N LYS A 60 12.97 -8.57 15.57
CA LYS A 60 14.01 -8.42 16.59
C LYS A 60 13.48 -8.78 17.98
N GLU A 61 12.29 -8.30 18.31
CA GLU A 61 11.56 -8.55 19.56
C GLU A 61 11.11 -10.02 19.67
N ALA A 62 10.66 -10.63 18.57
CA ALA A 62 10.29 -12.04 18.58
C ALA A 62 11.48 -12.98 18.88
N GLY A 63 12.73 -12.49 18.81
CA GLY A 63 13.91 -13.20 19.32
C GLY A 63 13.97 -13.36 20.84
N ARG A 64 13.11 -12.67 21.60
CA ARG A 64 12.89 -12.90 23.03
C ARG A 64 11.66 -13.78 23.20
N LYS A 65 11.88 -15.07 23.45
CA LYS A 65 10.83 -16.02 23.83
C LYS A 65 9.98 -15.42 24.94
N VAL A 66 8.67 -15.32 24.73
CA VAL A 66 7.73 -15.21 25.84
C VAL A 66 7.58 -16.63 26.38
N SER A 67 8.31 -16.96 27.44
CA SER A 67 8.22 -18.25 28.12
C SER A 67 6.91 -18.32 28.90
N ASN A 68 5.88 -18.91 28.30
CA ASN A 68 4.82 -19.56 29.04
C ASN A 68 4.78 -21.02 28.59
N GLU A 69 4.63 -21.92 29.55
CA GLU A 69 5.31 -23.21 29.64
C GLU A 69 4.89 -24.32 28.66
N GLU A 70 4.10 -24.05 27.62
CA GLU A 70 3.47 -25.13 26.83
C GLU A 70 3.52 -25.05 25.31
N ASP A 71 4.15 -24.07 24.65
CA ASP A 71 4.58 -24.24 23.25
C ASP A 71 5.42 -23.05 22.75
N ASP A 72 6.58 -23.35 22.13
CA ASP A 72 7.48 -22.36 21.53
C ASP A 72 6.88 -21.78 20.22
N PHE A 73 6.05 -20.73 20.32
CA PHE A 73 5.49 -20.02 19.16
C PHE A 73 6.03 -18.58 18.99
N TRP A 74 6.24 -18.18 17.74
CA TRP A 74 6.53 -16.82 17.30
C TRP A 74 5.22 -16.07 17.07
N THR A 75 4.99 -14.97 17.80
CA THR A 75 3.74 -14.20 17.71
C THR A 75 3.93 -12.87 16.99
N CYS A 76 3.02 -12.51 16.09
CA CYS A 76 2.96 -11.20 15.48
C CYS A 76 2.45 -10.16 16.49
N THR A 77 3.29 -9.19 16.85
CA THR A 77 2.96 -8.12 17.81
C THR A 77 2.31 -6.89 17.15
N TYR A 78 1.99 -6.97 15.85
CA TYR A 78 1.22 -5.91 15.19
C TYR A 78 -0.18 -5.80 15.82
N ARG A 79 -0.59 -4.56 16.12
CA ARG A 79 -1.84 -4.26 16.84
C ARG A 79 -3.03 -4.95 16.16
N GLY A 80 -3.74 -5.79 16.92
CA GLY A 80 -4.93 -6.50 16.43
C GLY A 80 -4.67 -7.73 15.57
N CYS A 81 -3.40 -8.16 15.38
CA CYS A 81 -3.11 -9.39 14.64
C CYS A 81 -3.08 -10.63 15.54
N GLY A 82 -2.12 -10.72 16.49
CA GLY A 82 -2.01 -11.85 17.41
C GLY A 82 -1.70 -13.22 16.77
N ALA A 83 -1.36 -13.26 15.48
CA ALA A 83 -1.08 -14.51 14.77
C ALA A 83 0.14 -15.22 15.34
N LYS A 84 0.03 -16.55 15.55
CA LYS A 84 1.08 -17.40 16.10
C LYS A 84 1.65 -18.32 15.02
N PHE A 85 2.96 -18.54 15.07
CA PHE A 85 3.70 -19.36 14.12
C PHE A 85 4.67 -20.27 14.85
N ASN A 86 4.74 -21.54 14.47
CA ASN A 86 5.71 -22.50 15.02
C ASN A 86 7.16 -22.26 14.52
N VAL A 87 7.36 -21.44 13.48
CA VAL A 87 8.68 -21.17 12.90
C VAL A 87 8.86 -19.68 12.60
N LYS A 88 10.04 -19.13 12.95
CA LYS A 88 10.42 -17.73 12.74
C LYS A 88 10.26 -17.28 11.27
N ASP A 89 10.61 -18.14 10.32
CA ASP A 89 10.51 -17.80 8.90
C ASP A 89 9.07 -17.68 8.41
N ARG A 90 8.11 -18.36 9.05
CA ARG A 90 6.68 -18.18 8.77
C ARG A 90 6.20 -16.82 9.28
N LEU A 91 6.64 -16.39 10.47
CA LEU A 91 6.40 -15.03 10.95
C LEU A 91 7.03 -13.97 10.02
N LYS A 92 8.26 -14.18 9.55
CA LYS A 92 8.89 -13.28 8.56
C LYS A 92 8.08 -13.19 7.27
N ALA A 93 7.62 -14.32 6.74
CA ALA A 93 6.80 -14.35 5.53
C ALA A 93 5.46 -13.63 5.74
N HIS A 94 4.82 -13.83 6.89
CA HIS A 94 3.61 -13.12 7.29
C HIS A 94 3.82 -11.60 7.33
N LEU A 95 4.88 -11.12 7.98
CA LEU A 95 5.18 -9.69 8.07
C LEU A 95 5.56 -9.05 6.73
N LYS A 96 6.06 -9.83 5.78
CA LYS A 96 6.33 -9.41 4.39
C LYS A 96 5.11 -9.47 3.49
N SER A 97 4.04 -10.14 3.93
CA SER A 97 2.81 -10.28 3.16
C SER A 97 1.96 -8.99 3.22
N PRO A 98 1.01 -8.81 2.29
CA PRO A 98 0.06 -7.69 2.32
C PRO A 98 -0.87 -7.63 3.53
N THR A 99 -0.79 -8.60 4.47
CA THR A 99 -1.71 -8.72 5.62
C THR A 99 -1.79 -7.46 6.48
N HIS A 100 -0.70 -6.72 6.61
CA HIS A 100 -0.65 -5.48 7.38
C HIS A 100 -0.46 -4.25 6.51
N GLU A 101 -0.61 -4.37 5.19
CA GLU A 101 -0.52 -3.21 4.32
C GLU A 101 -1.80 -2.38 4.35
N ALA A 102 -1.66 -1.10 4.06
CA ALA A 102 -2.77 -0.18 3.90
C ALA A 102 -3.73 -0.69 2.83
N ARG A 103 -5.00 -0.86 3.19
CA ARG A 103 -6.04 -1.26 2.25
C ARG A 103 -6.63 -0.03 1.58
N MET A 104 -5.82 0.69 0.81
CA MET A 104 -6.22 1.95 0.18
C MET A 104 -7.05 1.75 -1.09
N TYR A 105 -7.11 0.53 -1.64
CA TYR A 105 -7.85 0.26 -2.86
C TYR A 105 -9.27 -0.16 -2.51
N ARG A 106 -10.28 0.56 -2.99
CA ARG A 106 -11.69 0.25 -2.71
C ARG A 106 -12.43 -0.18 -3.97
N CYS A 107 -13.45 -1.02 -3.81
CA CYS A 107 -14.40 -1.24 -4.88
C CYS A 107 -15.40 -0.06 -4.95
N PRO A 108 -15.69 0.53 -6.12
CA PRO A 108 -16.73 1.56 -6.21
C PRO A 108 -18.15 1.00 -6.08
N GLY A 109 -18.33 -0.31 -6.25
CA GLY A 109 -19.63 -1.00 -6.18
C GLY A 109 -19.93 -1.68 -4.84
N CYS A 110 -18.98 -1.67 -3.89
CA CYS A 110 -19.19 -2.13 -2.51
C CYS A 110 -18.11 -1.58 -1.56
N ASP A 111 -18.34 -1.60 -0.25
CA ASP A 111 -17.40 -1.04 0.75
C ASP A 111 -16.19 -1.96 1.07
N LYS A 112 -15.75 -2.78 0.11
CA LYS A 112 -14.59 -3.67 0.29
C LYS A 112 -13.30 -2.96 -0.07
N HIS A 113 -12.32 -3.07 0.83
CA HIS A 113 -10.97 -2.55 0.65
C HIS A 113 -9.92 -3.66 0.51
N PHE A 114 -8.90 -3.38 -0.31
CA PHE A 114 -7.86 -4.30 -0.72
C PHE A 114 -6.47 -3.68 -0.53
N PRO A 115 -5.45 -4.47 -0.15
CA PRO A 115 -4.08 -4.01 0.08
C PRO A 115 -3.32 -3.70 -1.22
N ASP A 116 -3.74 -4.31 -2.32
CA ASP A 116 -3.13 -4.14 -3.64
C ASP A 116 -4.19 -4.06 -4.75
N LEU A 117 -3.81 -3.38 -5.83
CA LEU A 117 -4.69 -3.13 -6.97
C LEU A 117 -5.07 -4.41 -7.73
N GLY A 118 -4.20 -5.43 -7.72
CA GLY A 118 -4.49 -6.71 -8.39
C GLY A 118 -5.63 -7.47 -7.71
N SER A 119 -5.64 -7.48 -6.38
CA SER A 119 -6.73 -8.03 -5.58
C SER A 119 -8.04 -7.27 -5.81
N ALA A 120 -7.99 -5.93 -5.88
CA ALA A 120 -9.17 -5.11 -6.20
C ALA A 120 -9.73 -5.41 -7.60
N CYS A 121 -8.87 -5.44 -8.63
CA CYS A 121 -9.28 -5.79 -10.00
C CYS A 121 -9.87 -7.19 -10.08
N SER A 122 -9.26 -8.18 -9.43
CA SER A 122 -9.78 -9.56 -9.44
C SER A 122 -11.18 -9.64 -8.82
N HIS A 123 -11.42 -8.89 -7.74
CA HIS A 123 -12.75 -8.79 -7.14
C HIS A 123 -13.78 -8.15 -8.10
N ILE A 124 -13.38 -7.08 -8.79
CA ILE A 124 -14.21 -6.35 -9.75
C ILE A 124 -14.52 -7.23 -10.99
N GLU A 125 -13.55 -7.99 -11.48
CA GLU A 125 -13.70 -8.88 -12.63
C GLU A 125 -14.59 -10.09 -12.35
N GLN A 126 -14.54 -10.62 -11.13
CA GLN A 126 -15.28 -11.83 -10.75
C GLN A 126 -16.72 -11.57 -10.32
N ASP A 127 -17.15 -10.30 -10.27
CA ASP A 127 -18.49 -9.87 -9.85
C ASP A 127 -19.00 -10.62 -8.60
N LEU A 128 -18.18 -10.58 -7.54
CA LEU A 128 -18.45 -11.39 -6.35
C LEU A 128 -19.75 -10.94 -5.66
N PRO A 129 -20.50 -11.87 -5.02
CA PRO A 129 -21.76 -11.56 -4.35
C PRO A 129 -21.66 -10.36 -3.41
N GLY A 130 -22.62 -9.44 -3.54
CA GLY A 130 -22.66 -8.18 -2.78
C GLY A 130 -21.87 -7.02 -3.41
N CYS A 131 -21.30 -7.21 -4.59
CA CYS A 131 -20.78 -6.13 -5.44
C CYS A 131 -21.86 -5.70 -6.42
N ASN A 132 -22.27 -4.43 -6.42
CA ASN A 132 -23.24 -3.89 -7.38
C ASN A 132 -22.55 -2.90 -8.33
N LEU A 133 -21.46 -3.34 -8.98
CA LEU A 133 -20.69 -2.47 -9.87
C LEU A 133 -21.18 -2.58 -11.32
N ASN A 134 -21.86 -1.55 -11.80
CA ASN A 134 -22.42 -1.55 -13.16
C ASN A 134 -21.38 -1.30 -14.27
N ASN A 135 -20.26 -0.65 -13.95
CA ASN A 135 -19.27 -0.17 -14.94
C ASN A 135 -17.91 -0.86 -14.80
N VAL A 136 -17.90 -2.20 -14.66
CA VAL A 136 -16.68 -3.02 -14.45
C VAL A 136 -15.54 -2.65 -15.40
N LYS A 137 -15.84 -2.54 -16.72
CA LYS A 137 -14.83 -2.24 -17.74
C LYS A 137 -14.14 -0.88 -17.55
N ASP A 138 -14.90 0.14 -17.15
CA ASP A 138 -14.36 1.48 -16.93
C ASP A 138 -13.45 1.52 -15.70
N VAL A 139 -13.86 0.86 -14.62
CA VAL A 139 -13.06 0.77 -13.38
C VAL A 139 -11.76 0.00 -13.61
N ILE A 140 -11.79 -1.08 -14.39
CA ILE A 140 -10.58 -1.81 -14.77
C ILE A 140 -9.68 -0.96 -15.67
N ARG A 141 -10.24 -0.17 -16.59
CA ARG A 141 -9.48 0.79 -17.41
C ARG A 141 -8.80 1.85 -16.53
N GLU A 142 -9.51 2.44 -15.58
CA GLU A 142 -8.94 3.40 -14.62
C GLU A 142 -7.77 2.80 -13.84
N ALA A 143 -7.92 1.56 -13.36
CA ALA A 143 -6.85 0.84 -12.65
C ALA A 143 -5.62 0.62 -13.54
N HIS A 144 -5.80 0.29 -14.83
CA HIS A 144 -4.70 0.18 -15.78
C HIS A 144 -4.02 1.52 -16.07
N GLU A 145 -4.78 2.60 -16.22
CA GLU A 145 -4.23 3.94 -16.45
C GLU A 145 -3.42 4.43 -15.24
N LEU A 146 -3.88 4.13 -14.01
CA LEU A 146 -3.15 4.42 -12.79
C LEU A 146 -1.78 3.72 -12.78
N ILE A 147 -1.76 2.43 -13.13
CA ILE A 147 -0.52 1.66 -13.25
C ILE A 147 0.44 2.34 -14.22
N ILE A 148 -0.03 2.73 -15.41
CA ILE A 148 0.77 3.41 -16.42
C ILE A 148 1.28 4.76 -15.92
N ALA A 149 0.45 5.52 -15.20
CA ALA A 149 0.84 6.81 -14.64
C ALA A 149 1.95 6.67 -13.58
N VAL A 150 1.82 5.68 -12.69
CA VAL A 150 2.84 5.38 -11.67
C VAL A 150 4.16 4.95 -12.32
N THR A 151 4.12 4.14 -13.37
CA THR A 151 5.34 3.70 -14.07
C THR A 151 5.99 4.81 -14.89
N LYS A 152 5.22 5.75 -15.47
CA LYS A 152 5.77 6.93 -16.16
C LYS A 152 6.46 7.91 -15.20
N LYS A 153 5.88 8.19 -14.03
CA LYS A 153 6.53 9.05 -13.01
C LYS A 153 7.81 8.45 -12.42
N LYS A 154 8.04 7.16 -12.64
CA LYS A 154 9.27 6.47 -12.26
C LYS A 154 10.43 6.75 -13.24
N ASP A 155 10.18 7.25 -14.44
CA ASP A 155 11.25 7.53 -15.41
C ASP A 155 12.25 8.54 -14.83
N PRO A 156 13.51 8.14 -14.55
CA PRO A 156 14.52 9.04 -14.00
C PRO A 156 14.82 10.24 -14.92
N ARG A 157 14.47 10.16 -16.21
CA ARG A 157 14.68 11.22 -17.22
C ARG A 157 13.61 12.31 -17.20
N ALA A 158 12.50 12.12 -16.48
CA ALA A 158 11.45 13.13 -16.34
C ALA A 158 11.71 14.13 -15.17
N ARG A 159 12.85 14.03 -14.47
CA ARG A 159 13.28 15.01 -13.47
C ARG A 159 13.91 16.26 -14.11
N GLU A 160 13.13 16.95 -14.94
CA GLU A 160 13.35 18.36 -15.23
C GLU A 160 12.06 19.13 -14.98
N HIS A 161 11.83 19.54 -13.72
CA HIS A 161 11.71 20.97 -13.45
C HIS A 161 11.96 21.32 -11.98
N PRO A 162 12.96 22.17 -11.69
CA PRO A 162 13.19 22.78 -10.39
C PRO A 162 12.27 24.01 -10.20
N ARG A 163 11.93 24.32 -8.94
CA ARG A 163 11.26 25.58 -8.44
C ARG A 163 9.72 25.68 -8.42
N ALA A 164 9.01 24.75 -7.76
CA ALA A 164 7.58 24.97 -7.41
C ALA A 164 7.22 24.85 -5.92
N PHE A 165 8.19 24.73 -5.00
CA PHE A 165 7.95 24.70 -3.54
C PHE A 165 8.59 25.88 -2.79
N ALA A 166 8.60 27.06 -3.41
CA ALA A 166 9.03 28.30 -2.76
C ALA A 166 7.95 29.38 -2.90
N LYS A 167 6.80 29.18 -2.26
CA LYS A 167 5.86 30.25 -1.81
C LYS A 167 4.63 29.68 -1.11
N LEU A 168 4.81 29.03 0.03
CA LEU A 168 3.78 29.03 1.08
C LEU A 168 4.27 29.96 2.19
N LYS A 169 3.55 31.09 2.30
CA LYS A 169 3.82 32.29 3.08
C LYS A 169 4.16 31.96 4.55
N LEU A 170 5.43 32.10 4.93
CA LEU A 170 5.79 32.61 6.25
C LEU A 170 5.81 34.14 6.14
N LEU A 171 4.64 34.76 6.27
CA LEU A 171 4.51 36.17 6.57
C LEU A 171 3.46 36.32 7.66
N ASN A 172 3.88 37.02 8.72
CA ASN A 172 3.14 37.50 9.88
C ASN A 172 3.07 36.52 11.06
N LEU A 173 4.03 36.66 11.97
CA LEU A 173 3.84 37.31 13.28
C LEU A 173 5.20 37.36 14.02
N ARG A 174 5.82 38.55 14.05
CA ARG A 174 6.78 38.91 15.12
C ARG A 174 6.01 39.69 16.18
N PRO A 175 6.13 39.42 17.49
CA PRO A 175 5.81 40.41 18.50
C PRO A 175 6.99 41.38 18.67
N ARG A 176 6.65 42.58 19.13
CA ARG A 176 7.57 43.68 19.50
C ARG A 176 8.53 43.28 20.62
#